data_AF-A0A0R3SZW6-F1
#
_entry.id   AF-A0A0R3SZW6-F1
#
_cell.length_a   1.000
_cell.length_b   1.000
_cell.length_c   1.000
_cell.angle_alpha   90.00
_cell.angle_beta   90.00
_cell.angle_gamma   90.00
#
_symmetry.space_group_name_H-M   'P 1'
#
loop_
_entity.id
_entity.type
_entity.pdbx_description
1 polymer ?
#
loop_
_entity_poly.entity_id
_entity_poly.type
_entity_poly.pdbx_seq_one_letter_code
_entity_poly.pdbx_strand_id
1 'polypeptide(L)'
;MVQFSKIGFDDMTSLPALLPRYYGGVILVGVGSFAMHLFLGSRVMKAREEIGFPSPDMYHPTNKYFNCIQRAHQNYLENVPFFLSGVFIGGLYCPVGATILGSVFLIGRLFYYKGYISDDPLKRRRGSAAILSLILLMLANTYYGGSQLYDSFNLYLKAMGHFSRPLFPSLCDFPTSLPSGYGGVILVGVGAFALHFYFATRVMKARKELDFPCPNMYHPTNTEFNCIQRAHQNYLETMPFFLSGLYIGGLNCPFGASLLGVTFLAGRLVYFHGYTSGDPNNRKRGKFGCFAIMLMMVLNAYFGMTHLHASFALV
;
A
#
# COMPACT_ATOMS: atom_id res chain seq x y z
N MET A 1 -16.58 -44.10 18.89
CA MET A 1 -16.03 -43.02 19.72
C MET A 1 -14.78 -42.50 19.02
N VAL A 2 -14.94 -41.49 18.17
CA VAL A 2 -13.81 -40.86 17.44
C VAL A 2 -13.16 -39.88 18.40
N GLN A 3 -11.85 -40.03 18.61
CA GLN A 3 -11.04 -39.18 19.49
C GLN A 3 -10.96 -37.76 18.92
N PHE A 4 -11.81 -36.86 19.42
CA PHE A 4 -11.67 -35.40 19.28
C PHE A 4 -10.56 -34.89 20.21
N SER A 5 -9.30 -35.21 19.92
CA SER A 5 -8.17 -34.75 20.75
C SER A 5 -6.96 -34.21 19.97
N LYS A 6 -7.16 -33.62 18.79
CA LYS A 6 -6.09 -32.92 18.05
C LYS A 6 -6.54 -31.60 17.42
N ILE A 7 -7.25 -30.79 18.20
CA ILE A 7 -7.23 -29.33 18.02
C ILE A 7 -6.49 -28.77 19.24
N GLY A 8 -5.24 -29.23 19.40
CA GLY A 8 -4.32 -28.77 20.43
C GLY A 8 -3.57 -27.57 19.89
N PHE A 9 -3.92 -26.38 20.38
CA PHE A 9 -3.10 -25.17 20.28
C PHE A 9 -1.96 -25.22 21.32
N ASP A 10 -1.26 -26.34 21.40
CA ASP A 10 -0.39 -26.63 22.55
C ASP A 10 1.08 -26.30 22.30
N ASP A 11 1.43 -25.76 21.13
CA ASP A 11 2.83 -25.45 20.84
C ASP A 11 2.96 -24.20 19.96
N MET A 12 3.75 -23.22 20.37
CA MET A 12 4.06 -22.01 19.58
C MET A 12 4.82 -22.34 18.28
N THR A 13 5.13 -23.62 18.09
CA THR A 13 5.69 -24.26 16.90
C THR A 13 4.61 -24.83 15.96
N SER A 14 3.31 -24.62 16.19
CA SER A 14 2.21 -25.08 15.34
C SER A 14 1.49 -23.95 14.57
N LEU A 15 2.22 -22.88 14.24
CA LEU A 15 1.84 -21.91 13.20
C LEU A 15 2.48 -22.18 11.79
N PRO A 16 2.80 -23.40 11.31
CA PRO A 16 3.89 -23.57 10.34
C PRO A 16 3.40 -24.07 8.97
N ALA A 17 2.10 -24.08 8.70
CA ALA A 17 1.60 -24.56 7.41
C ALA A 17 1.42 -23.45 6.36
N LEU A 18 1.37 -22.17 6.77
CA LEU A 18 0.97 -21.07 5.88
C LEU A 18 2.05 -20.00 5.65
N LEU A 19 3.00 -19.82 6.57
CA LEU A 19 4.00 -18.74 6.49
C LEU A 19 5.44 -19.30 6.42
N PRO A 20 6.34 -18.68 5.62
CA PRO A 20 7.73 -19.09 5.54
C PRO A 20 8.45 -19.11 6.89
N ARG A 21 9.49 -19.95 7.02
CA ARG A 21 10.44 -19.87 8.14
C ARG A 21 10.97 -18.43 8.24
N TYR A 22 11.09 -17.89 9.45
CA TYR A 22 11.51 -16.50 9.74
C TYR A 22 10.46 -15.40 9.46
N TYR A 23 9.22 -15.71 9.05
CA TYR A 23 8.20 -14.67 8.82
C TYR A 23 7.88 -13.81 10.06
N GLY A 24 8.21 -14.27 11.27
CA GLY A 24 8.15 -13.45 12.49
C GLY A 24 8.92 -12.12 12.38
N GLY A 25 10.04 -12.08 11.64
CA GLY A 25 10.78 -10.84 11.38
C GLY A 25 9.97 -9.82 10.56
N VAL A 26 9.19 -10.30 9.59
CA VAL A 26 8.28 -9.49 8.77
C VAL A 26 7.16 -8.89 9.63
N ILE A 27 6.60 -9.69 10.55
CA ILE A 27 5.59 -9.23 11.50
C ILE A 27 6.16 -8.15 12.41
N LEU A 28 7.37 -8.34 12.95
CA LEU A 28 8.02 -7.33 13.81
C LEU A 28 8.25 -6.02 13.07
N VAL A 29 8.63 -6.05 11.79
CA VAL A 29 8.73 -4.85 10.96
C VAL A 29 7.36 -4.19 10.74
N GLY A 30 6.31 -4.99 10.50
CA GLY A 30 4.94 -4.51 10.40
C GLY A 30 4.50 -3.78 11.67
N VAL A 31 4.71 -4.38 12.85
CA VAL A 31 4.45 -3.76 14.16
C VAL A 31 5.31 -2.51 14.38
N GLY A 32 6.58 -2.56 14.00
CA GLY A 32 7.49 -1.42 14.05
C GLY A 32 7.03 -0.23 13.20
N SER A 33 6.32 -0.49 12.10
CA SER A 33 5.68 0.57 11.30
C SER A 33 4.54 1.26 12.06
N PHE A 34 3.72 0.50 12.78
CA PHE A 34 2.69 1.08 13.63
C PHE A 34 3.29 1.90 14.77
N ALA A 35 4.35 1.39 15.42
CA ALA A 35 5.09 2.15 16.43
C ALA A 35 5.67 3.46 15.87
N MET A 36 6.20 3.44 14.63
CA MET A 36 6.67 4.65 13.93
C MET A 36 5.55 5.65 13.68
N HIS A 37 4.37 5.17 13.26
CA HIS A 37 3.19 6.01 13.07
C HIS A 37 2.80 6.75 14.37
N LEU A 38 2.70 6.01 15.48
CA LEU A 38 2.39 6.57 16.79
C LEU A 38 3.46 7.56 17.26
N PHE A 39 4.74 7.21 17.07
CA PHE A 39 5.85 8.10 17.39
C PHE A 39 5.73 9.43 16.65
N LEU A 40 5.60 9.42 15.32
CA LEU A 40 5.52 10.66 14.53
C LEU A 40 4.24 11.45 14.83
N GLY A 41 3.10 10.78 15.02
CA GLY A 41 1.85 11.43 15.41
C GLY A 41 1.95 12.12 16.78
N SER A 42 2.57 11.46 17.77
CA SER A 42 2.78 12.05 19.10
C SER A 42 3.67 13.31 19.03
N ARG A 43 4.64 13.35 18.12
CA ARG A 43 5.50 14.54 17.92
C ARG A 43 4.73 15.72 17.35
N VAL A 44 3.80 15.46 16.42
CA VAL A 44 2.88 16.49 15.92
C VAL A 44 2.01 17.04 17.04
N MET A 45 1.39 16.16 17.83
CA MET A 45 0.48 16.57 18.91
C MET A 45 1.22 17.37 20.00
N LYS A 46 2.40 16.92 20.41
CA LYS A 46 3.22 17.64 21.37
C LYS A 46 3.63 19.02 20.85
N ALA A 47 4.12 19.09 19.61
CA ALA A 47 4.50 20.37 19.00
C ALA A 47 3.31 21.32 18.84
N ARG A 48 2.10 20.77 18.61
CA ARG A 48 0.85 21.54 18.53
C ARG A 48 0.47 22.15 19.89
N GLU A 49 0.62 21.36 20.95
CA GLU A 49 0.37 21.80 22.34
C GLU A 49 1.36 22.89 22.77
N GLU A 50 2.66 22.70 22.50
CA GLU A 50 3.73 23.65 22.86
C GLU A 50 3.50 25.06 22.26
N ILE A 51 2.88 25.14 21.09
CA ILE A 51 2.63 26.41 20.39
C ILE A 51 1.19 26.92 20.59
N GLY A 52 0.36 26.20 21.34
CA GLY A 52 -1.05 26.55 21.56
C GLY A 52 -1.88 26.65 20.28
N PHE A 53 -1.62 25.81 19.27
CA PHE A 53 -2.28 25.91 17.96
C PHE A 53 -3.50 24.97 17.86
N PRO A 54 -4.73 25.48 17.96
CA PRO A 54 -5.92 24.64 17.96
C PRO A 54 -6.16 23.98 16.60
N SER A 55 -6.83 22.82 16.63
CA SER A 55 -7.48 22.25 15.44
C SER A 55 -8.58 23.21 14.93
N PRO A 56 -8.93 23.21 13.64
CA PRO A 56 -8.67 22.20 12.61
C PRO A 56 -7.43 22.48 11.73
N ASP A 57 -6.77 23.61 11.91
CA ASP A 57 -5.70 24.01 11.00
C ASP A 57 -4.49 23.08 11.12
N MET A 58 -3.95 22.70 9.97
CA MET A 58 -2.91 21.67 9.88
C MET A 58 -1.51 22.27 9.83
N TYR A 59 -1.38 23.48 9.28
CA TYR A 59 -0.13 24.19 9.11
C TYR A 59 -0.25 25.56 9.77
N HIS A 60 0.73 25.91 10.59
CA HIS A 60 0.83 27.22 11.20
C HIS A 60 1.32 28.24 10.15
N PRO A 61 0.78 29.47 10.10
CA PRO A 61 1.19 30.47 9.11
C PRO A 61 2.67 30.87 9.24
N THR A 62 3.20 30.91 10.46
CA THR A 62 4.56 31.40 10.75
C THR A 62 5.51 30.38 11.38
N ASN A 63 5.00 29.26 11.92
CA ASN A 63 5.83 28.32 12.68
C ASN A 63 6.36 27.22 11.75
N LYS A 64 7.51 27.49 11.14
CA LYS A 64 8.17 26.57 10.22
C LYS A 64 8.55 25.25 10.89
N TYR A 65 8.98 25.26 12.14
CA TYR A 65 9.39 24.07 12.88
C TYR A 65 8.23 23.08 13.05
N PHE A 66 7.08 23.57 13.51
CA PHE A 66 5.84 22.79 13.58
C PHE A 66 5.43 22.23 12.21
N ASN A 67 5.45 23.06 11.17
CA ASN A 67 5.11 22.65 9.81
C ASN A 67 6.05 21.55 9.28
N CYS A 68 7.33 21.58 9.65
CA CYS A 68 8.30 20.54 9.33
C CYS A 68 7.97 19.21 10.01
N ILE A 69 7.61 19.23 11.31
CA ILE A 69 7.16 18.03 12.04
C ILE A 69 5.92 17.43 11.38
N GLN A 70 4.92 18.27 11.09
CA GLN A 70 3.68 17.88 10.41
C GLN A 70 3.98 17.22 9.05
N ARG A 71 4.83 17.85 8.24
CA ARG A 71 5.13 17.36 6.90
C ARG A 71 5.94 16.06 6.92
N ALA A 72 6.81 15.87 7.91
CA ALA A 72 7.54 14.62 8.10
C ALA A 72 6.60 13.44 8.41
N HIS A 73 5.60 13.64 9.29
CA HIS A 73 4.57 12.63 9.59
C HIS A 73 3.70 12.33 8.38
N GLN A 74 3.24 13.35 7.66
CA GLN A 74 2.47 13.14 6.42
C GLN A 74 3.27 12.38 5.35
N ASN A 75 4.56 12.68 5.18
CA ASN A 75 5.36 11.95 4.20
C ASN A 75 5.52 10.47 4.56
N TYR A 76 5.53 10.14 5.86
CA TYR A 76 5.47 8.76 6.30
C TYR A 76 4.13 8.13 5.87
N LEU A 77 3.00 8.77 6.20
CA LEU A 77 1.65 8.30 5.82
C LEU A 77 1.48 8.09 4.31
N GLU A 78 2.08 8.95 3.48
CA GLU A 78 2.07 8.83 2.01
C GLU A 78 2.66 7.50 1.51
N ASN A 79 3.59 6.89 2.27
CA ASN A 79 4.35 5.71 1.84
C ASN A 79 3.96 4.42 2.57
N VAL A 80 3.36 4.52 3.77
CA VAL A 80 3.04 3.36 4.63
C VAL A 80 2.21 2.28 3.92
N PRO A 81 1.14 2.60 3.16
CA PRO A 81 0.33 1.57 2.52
C PRO A 81 1.14 0.71 1.54
N PHE A 82 2.00 1.32 0.75
CA PHE A 82 2.88 0.63 -0.19
C PHE A 82 4.00 -0.11 0.51
N PHE A 83 4.55 0.47 1.58
CA PHE A 83 5.54 -0.18 2.42
C PHE A 83 5.04 -1.48 3.04
N LEU A 84 3.86 -1.44 3.68
CA LEU A 84 3.24 -2.61 4.29
C LEU A 84 2.92 -3.68 3.25
N SER A 85 2.33 -3.28 2.13
CA SER A 85 2.06 -4.18 1.00
C SER A 85 3.35 -4.84 0.50
N GLY A 86 4.40 -4.04 0.36
CA GLY A 86 5.72 -4.48 -0.03
C GLY A 86 6.31 -5.53 0.90
N VAL A 87 6.31 -5.25 2.19
CA VAL A 87 7.02 -6.08 3.18
C VAL A 87 6.26 -7.38 3.43
N PHE A 88 4.93 -7.34 3.48
CA PHE A 88 4.14 -8.54 3.73
C PHE A 88 4.17 -9.50 2.55
N ILE A 89 4.07 -9.00 1.31
CA ILE A 89 4.16 -9.83 0.09
C ILE A 89 5.60 -10.30 -0.13
N GLY A 90 6.56 -9.37 -0.02
CA GLY A 90 7.99 -9.65 -0.09
C GLY A 90 8.41 -10.75 0.88
N GLY A 91 7.81 -10.72 2.08
CA GLY A 91 8.05 -11.69 3.13
C GLY A 91 7.58 -13.11 2.81
N LEU A 92 6.61 -13.29 1.91
CA LEU A 92 6.07 -14.62 1.56
C LEU A 92 7.08 -15.45 0.76
N TYR A 93 7.98 -14.80 0.02
CA TYR A 93 9.00 -15.50 -0.77
C TYR A 93 10.44 -15.22 -0.31
N CYS A 94 10.68 -14.07 0.35
CA CYS A 94 12.00 -13.70 0.87
C CYS A 94 11.87 -13.01 2.25
N PRO A 95 11.52 -13.75 3.32
CA PRO A 95 11.25 -13.19 4.65
C PRO A 95 12.45 -12.43 5.24
N VAL A 96 13.67 -12.97 5.08
CA VAL A 96 14.90 -12.31 5.57
C VAL A 96 15.15 -11.00 4.80
N GLY A 97 15.10 -11.03 3.47
CA GLY A 97 15.32 -9.84 2.63
C GLY A 97 14.26 -8.75 2.88
N ALA A 98 12.99 -9.13 2.99
CA ALA A 98 11.91 -8.22 3.34
C ALA A 98 12.10 -7.60 4.74
N THR A 99 12.53 -8.39 5.72
CA THR A 99 12.85 -7.90 7.07
C THR A 99 14.00 -6.89 7.06
N ILE A 100 15.08 -7.17 6.31
CA ILE A 100 16.24 -6.27 6.19
C ILE A 100 15.82 -4.96 5.52
N LEU A 101 15.22 -5.02 4.33
CA LEU A 101 14.79 -3.83 3.61
C LEU A 101 13.75 -3.04 4.41
N GLY A 102 12.86 -3.73 5.10
CA GLY A 102 11.85 -3.08 5.93
C GLY A 102 12.42 -2.41 7.18
N SER A 103 13.45 -3.00 7.79
CA SER A 103 14.19 -2.36 8.88
C SER A 103 14.95 -1.11 8.39
N VAL A 104 15.59 -1.18 7.23
CA VAL A 104 16.24 -0.03 6.57
C VAL A 104 15.23 1.08 6.30
N PHE A 105 14.00 0.73 5.85
CA PHE A 105 12.93 1.71 5.68
C PHE A 105 12.62 2.43 6.99
N LEU A 106 12.31 1.71 8.07
CA LEU A 106 11.95 2.30 9.36
C LEU A 106 13.09 3.15 9.95
N ILE A 107 14.32 2.66 9.93
CA ILE A 107 15.49 3.42 10.40
C ILE A 107 15.70 4.67 9.53
N GLY A 108 15.60 4.55 8.21
CA GLY A 108 15.69 5.67 7.29
C GLY A 108 14.60 6.73 7.53
N ARG A 109 13.41 6.34 8.00
CA ARG A 109 12.35 7.28 8.40
C ARG A 109 12.70 8.08 9.64
N LEU A 110 13.43 7.53 10.60
CA LEU A 110 13.96 8.29 11.74
C LEU A 110 14.96 9.34 11.28
N PHE A 111 15.88 8.99 10.37
CA PHE A 111 16.83 9.94 9.81
C PHE A 111 16.16 11.01 8.95
N TYR A 112 15.14 10.62 8.17
CA TYR A 112 14.33 11.56 7.41
C TYR A 112 13.67 12.57 8.34
N TYR A 113 12.98 12.11 9.38
CA TYR A 113 12.33 12.96 10.39
C TYR A 113 13.33 13.91 11.05
N LYS A 114 14.45 13.39 11.56
CA LYS A 114 15.51 14.22 12.19
C LYS A 114 16.08 15.26 11.23
N GLY A 115 16.26 14.90 9.96
CA GLY A 115 16.71 15.83 8.93
C GLY A 115 15.65 16.87 8.56
N TYR A 116 14.36 16.52 8.63
CA TYR A 116 13.28 17.43 8.28
C TYR A 116 13.05 18.52 9.32
N ILE A 117 13.17 18.18 10.60
CA ILE A 117 13.02 19.13 11.72
C ILE A 117 14.27 19.98 11.94
N SER A 118 15.33 19.76 11.17
CA SER A 118 16.48 20.65 11.15
C SER A 118 16.21 21.82 10.21
N ASP A 119 16.72 23.01 10.52
CA ASP A 119 16.45 24.24 9.76
C ASP A 119 16.86 24.21 8.27
N ASP A 120 17.60 23.18 7.88
CA ASP A 120 18.05 22.93 6.50
C ASP A 120 17.24 21.79 5.84
N PRO A 121 16.38 22.10 4.86
CA PRO A 121 15.57 21.12 4.13
C PRO A 121 16.38 20.03 3.40
N LEU A 122 17.66 20.26 3.10
CA LEU A 122 18.50 19.28 2.40
C LEU A 122 18.89 18.12 3.32
N LYS A 123 18.92 18.31 4.64
CA LYS A 123 19.29 17.28 5.60
C LYS A 123 18.30 16.10 5.62
N ARG A 124 17.08 16.26 5.09
CA ARG A 124 16.14 15.14 4.86
C ARG A 124 16.71 14.05 3.97
N ARG A 125 17.68 14.38 3.09
CA ARG A 125 18.36 13.42 2.21
C ARG A 125 19.14 12.36 2.98
N ARG A 126 19.44 12.58 4.27
CA ARG A 126 20.02 11.55 5.15
C ARG A 126 19.11 10.32 5.30
N GLY A 127 17.80 10.49 5.13
CA GLY A 127 16.82 9.40 5.13
C GLY A 127 16.56 8.75 3.76
N SER A 128 17.33 9.07 2.71
CA SER A 128 17.05 8.58 1.34
C SER A 128 17.11 7.06 1.22
N ALA A 129 17.86 6.39 2.10
CA ALA A 129 17.90 4.93 2.18
C ALA A 129 16.51 4.31 2.39
N ALA A 130 15.57 5.00 3.04
CA ALA A 130 14.21 4.51 3.19
C ALA A 130 13.51 4.36 1.83
N ILE A 131 13.56 5.40 1.00
CA ILE A 131 12.92 5.35 -0.32
C ILE A 131 13.61 4.33 -1.23
N LEU A 132 14.94 4.23 -1.17
CA LEU A 132 15.68 3.21 -1.93
C LEU A 132 15.27 1.79 -1.51
N SER A 133 15.17 1.52 -0.21
CA SER A 133 14.73 0.20 0.29
C SER A 133 13.31 -0.15 -0.13
N LEU A 134 12.40 0.84 -0.16
CA LEU A 134 11.04 0.64 -0.66
C LEU A 134 11.03 0.33 -2.17
N ILE A 135 11.83 1.04 -2.97
CA ILE A 135 11.96 0.76 -4.41
C ILE A 135 12.49 -0.67 -4.63
N LEU A 136 13.55 -1.08 -3.92
CA LEU A 136 14.09 -2.43 -4.02
C LEU A 136 13.07 -3.50 -3.65
N LEU A 137 12.27 -3.25 -2.61
CA LEU A 137 11.19 -4.14 -2.20
C LEU A 137 10.11 -4.27 -3.29
N MET A 138 9.75 -3.15 -3.95
CA MET A 138 8.81 -3.16 -5.07
C MET A 138 9.37 -3.88 -6.29
N LEU A 139 10.66 -3.71 -6.62
CA LEU A 139 11.31 -4.42 -7.72
C LEU A 139 11.35 -5.93 -7.48
N ALA A 140 11.64 -6.36 -6.24
CA ALA A 140 11.59 -7.76 -5.86
C ALA A 140 10.17 -8.33 -6.04
N ASN A 141 9.14 -7.58 -5.63
CA ASN A 141 7.74 -7.96 -5.84
C ASN A 141 7.37 -8.03 -7.33
N THR A 142 7.90 -7.13 -8.17
CA THR A 142 7.73 -7.20 -9.63
C THR A 142 8.29 -8.49 -10.19
N TYR A 143 9.52 -8.85 -9.81
CA TYR A 143 10.17 -10.06 -10.28
C TYR A 143 9.36 -11.30 -9.91
N TYR A 144 8.97 -11.42 -8.64
CA TYR A 144 8.19 -12.55 -8.13
C TYR A 144 6.78 -12.61 -8.74
N GLY A 145 6.07 -11.47 -8.80
CA GLY A 145 4.74 -11.40 -9.42
C GLY A 145 4.79 -11.76 -10.91
N GLY A 146 5.83 -11.33 -11.62
CA GLY A 146 6.08 -11.67 -13.02
C GLY A 146 6.34 -13.16 -13.23
N SER A 147 7.20 -13.78 -12.42
CA SER A 147 7.49 -15.21 -12.52
C SER A 147 6.25 -16.06 -12.23
N GLN A 148 5.50 -15.73 -11.18
CA GLN A 148 4.26 -16.45 -10.83
C GLN A 148 3.19 -16.34 -11.93
N LEU A 149 3.06 -15.16 -12.55
CA LEU A 149 2.13 -14.95 -13.65
C LEU A 149 2.54 -15.75 -14.90
N TYR A 150 3.84 -15.77 -15.22
CA TYR A 150 4.40 -16.55 -16.32
C TYR A 150 4.13 -18.06 -16.14
N ASP A 151 4.38 -18.59 -14.94
CA ASP A 151 4.14 -19.99 -14.62
C ASP A 151 2.65 -20.34 -14.72
N SER A 152 1.78 -19.45 -14.21
CA SER A 152 0.32 -19.62 -14.30
C SER A 152 -0.17 -19.64 -15.75
N PHE A 153 0.39 -18.76 -16.60
CA PHE A 153 0.06 -18.71 -18.02
C PHE A 153 0.52 -19.97 -18.77
N ASN A 154 1.73 -20.45 -18.50
CA ASN A 154 2.24 -21.69 -19.10
C ASN A 154 1.41 -22.91 -18.69
N LEU A 155 0.97 -22.97 -17.43
CA LEU A 155 0.06 -24.02 -16.97
C LEU A 155 -1.29 -23.95 -17.69
N TYR A 156 -1.83 -22.75 -17.86
CA TYR A 156 -3.08 -22.53 -18.60
C TYR A 156 -2.96 -22.95 -20.08
N LEU A 157 -1.86 -22.60 -20.76
CA LEU A 157 -1.61 -23.04 -22.14
C LEU A 157 -1.52 -24.57 -22.25
N LYS A 158 -0.86 -25.23 -21.31
CA LYS A 158 -0.81 -26.71 -21.25
C LYS A 158 -2.19 -27.32 -20.98
N ALA A 159 -3.00 -26.68 -20.13
CA ALA A 159 -4.36 -27.13 -19.81
C ALA A 159 -5.36 -26.89 -20.95
N MET A 160 -5.18 -25.88 -21.80
CA MET A 160 -6.02 -25.68 -22.99
C MET A 160 -5.90 -26.79 -24.05
N GLY A 161 -4.93 -27.71 -23.91
CA GLY A 161 -4.91 -28.98 -24.63
C GLY A 161 -5.90 -30.04 -24.11
N HIS A 162 -6.47 -29.86 -22.92
CA HIS A 162 -7.47 -30.74 -22.28
C HIS A 162 -8.61 -29.90 -21.66
N PHE A 163 -9.69 -29.76 -22.41
CA PHE A 163 -10.77 -28.79 -22.20
C PHE A 163 -11.75 -29.18 -21.07
N SER A 164 -11.40 -29.05 -19.77
CA SER A 164 -12.35 -29.37 -18.68
C SER A 164 -12.02 -28.78 -17.28
N ARG A 165 -11.83 -27.46 -17.09
CA ARG A 165 -11.81 -26.89 -15.71
C ARG A 165 -12.63 -25.61 -15.56
N PRO A 166 -13.44 -25.47 -14.49
CA PRO A 166 -14.31 -24.31 -14.26
C PRO A 166 -13.54 -23.06 -13.82
N LEU A 167 -14.17 -21.90 -14.03
CA LEU A 167 -13.65 -20.53 -13.79
C LEU A 167 -13.34 -20.21 -12.31
N PHE A 168 -13.81 -21.04 -11.38
CA PHE A 168 -13.59 -20.91 -9.94
C PHE A 168 -12.96 -22.22 -9.42
N PRO A 169 -11.78 -22.19 -8.81
CA PRO A 169 -11.23 -23.37 -8.15
C PRO A 169 -12.12 -23.78 -6.97
N SER A 170 -12.29 -25.09 -6.74
CA SER A 170 -12.98 -25.59 -5.56
C SER A 170 -12.17 -25.20 -4.31
N LEU A 171 -12.86 -24.85 -3.21
CA LEU A 171 -12.24 -24.45 -1.94
C LEU A 171 -11.31 -25.51 -1.31
N CYS A 172 -11.28 -26.74 -1.84
CA CYS A 172 -10.51 -27.85 -1.32
C CYS A 172 -9.07 -27.96 -1.85
N ASP A 173 -8.68 -27.16 -2.85
CA ASP A 173 -7.32 -27.18 -3.42
C ASP A 173 -6.58 -25.88 -3.09
N PHE A 174 -6.35 -25.59 -1.80
CA PHE A 174 -5.37 -24.56 -1.42
C PHE A 174 -3.97 -25.17 -1.60
N PRO A 175 -3.19 -24.85 -2.66
CA PRO A 175 -1.78 -25.17 -2.62
C PRO A 175 -1.14 -24.20 -1.64
N THR A 176 -0.18 -24.68 -0.88
CA THR A 176 0.56 -23.97 0.18
C THR A 176 1.40 -22.76 -0.29
N SER A 177 1.07 -22.14 -1.43
CA SER A 177 1.77 -20.97 -1.98
C SER A 177 0.91 -20.22 -3.02
N LEU A 178 -0.01 -19.35 -2.58
CA LEU A 178 -0.83 -18.40 -3.38
C LEU A 178 -1.66 -18.99 -4.57
N PRO A 179 -2.89 -18.50 -4.83
CA PRO A 179 -3.68 -19.02 -5.95
C PRO A 179 -3.02 -18.77 -7.32
N SER A 180 -3.33 -19.62 -8.31
CA SER A 180 -2.85 -19.42 -9.69
C SER A 180 -3.34 -18.06 -10.23
N GLY A 181 -2.44 -17.32 -10.90
CA GLY A 181 -2.71 -15.97 -11.39
C GLY A 181 -2.54 -14.85 -10.36
N TYR A 182 -2.22 -15.16 -9.10
CA TYR A 182 -1.98 -14.13 -8.06
C TYR A 182 -0.81 -13.20 -8.37
N GLY A 183 0.10 -13.61 -9.26
CA GLY A 183 1.15 -12.74 -9.79
C GLY A 183 0.60 -11.44 -10.41
N GLY A 184 -0.58 -11.50 -11.05
CA GLY A 184 -1.28 -10.31 -11.55
C GLY A 184 -1.67 -9.34 -10.43
N VAL A 185 -2.12 -9.85 -9.29
CA VAL A 185 -2.51 -9.06 -8.11
C VAL A 185 -1.30 -8.31 -7.55
N ILE A 186 -0.15 -9.00 -7.47
CA ILE A 186 1.12 -8.41 -7.03
C ILE A 186 1.54 -7.30 -7.99
N LEU A 187 1.51 -7.56 -9.30
CA LEU A 187 1.90 -6.59 -10.33
C LEU A 187 0.99 -5.35 -10.34
N VAL A 188 -0.32 -5.51 -10.12
CA VAL A 188 -1.23 -4.37 -9.97
C VAL A 188 -0.88 -3.55 -8.73
N GLY A 189 -0.55 -4.20 -7.61
CA GLY A 189 -0.10 -3.52 -6.40
C GLY A 189 1.19 -2.71 -6.62
N VAL A 190 2.16 -3.27 -7.34
CA VAL A 190 3.37 -2.55 -7.80
C VAL A 190 2.98 -1.40 -8.75
N GLY A 191 2.04 -1.61 -9.66
CA GLY A 191 1.51 -0.58 -10.55
C GLY A 191 0.89 0.60 -9.79
N ALA A 192 0.21 0.32 -8.67
CA ALA A 192 -0.32 1.35 -7.78
C ALA A 192 0.80 2.19 -7.13
N PHE A 193 1.92 1.56 -6.79
CA PHE A 193 3.10 2.26 -6.30
C PHE A 193 3.78 3.10 -7.39
N ALA A 194 3.91 2.56 -8.62
CA ALA A 194 4.43 3.31 -9.76
C ALA A 194 3.56 4.55 -10.05
N LEU A 195 2.23 4.40 -9.97
CA LEU A 195 1.30 5.51 -10.13
C LEU A 195 1.39 6.54 -9.00
N HIS A 196 1.59 6.10 -7.75
CA HIS A 196 1.90 6.99 -6.62
C HIS A 196 3.13 7.84 -6.92
N PHE A 197 4.21 7.22 -7.40
CA PHE A 197 5.43 7.91 -7.77
C PHE A 197 5.22 8.90 -8.91
N TYR A 198 4.49 8.51 -9.95
CA TYR A 198 4.13 9.39 -11.05
C TYR A 198 3.44 10.66 -10.52
N PHE A 199 2.39 10.54 -9.70
CA PHE A 199 1.71 11.70 -9.11
C PHE A 199 2.62 12.53 -8.20
N ALA A 200 3.45 11.88 -7.38
CA ALA A 200 4.44 12.57 -6.56
C ALA A 200 5.43 13.38 -7.41
N THR A 201 5.93 12.84 -8.52
CA THR A 201 6.83 13.57 -9.42
C THR A 201 6.15 14.76 -10.08
N ARG A 202 4.85 14.68 -10.40
CA ARG A 202 4.07 15.82 -10.93
C ARG A 202 3.97 16.95 -9.91
N VAL A 203 3.70 16.62 -8.64
CA VAL A 203 3.73 17.60 -7.54
C VAL A 203 5.12 18.23 -7.42
N MET A 204 6.18 17.43 -7.42
CA MET A 204 7.56 17.93 -7.28
C MET A 204 7.98 18.81 -8.45
N LYS A 205 7.57 18.47 -9.67
CA LYS A 205 7.80 19.30 -10.87
C LYS A 205 7.12 20.66 -10.73
N ALA A 206 5.83 20.67 -10.37
CA ALA A 206 5.08 21.92 -10.16
C ALA A 206 5.68 22.77 -9.02
N ARG A 207 6.18 22.14 -7.94
CA ARG A 207 6.90 22.86 -6.88
C ARG A 207 8.18 23.53 -7.37
N LYS A 208 8.93 22.86 -8.25
CA LYS A 208 10.16 23.41 -8.82
C LYS A 208 9.88 24.57 -9.76
N GLU A 209 8.81 24.49 -10.54
CA GLU A 209 8.37 25.55 -11.46
C GLU A 209 7.90 26.80 -10.72
N LEU A 210 7.28 26.64 -9.54
CA LEU A 210 6.79 27.73 -8.71
C LEU A 210 7.79 28.22 -7.64
N ASP A 211 9.00 27.65 -7.61
CA ASP A 211 9.98 27.83 -6.53
C ASP A 211 9.34 27.76 -5.12
N PHE A 212 8.46 26.76 -4.93
CA PHE A 212 7.67 26.58 -3.71
C PHE A 212 8.19 25.41 -2.88
N PRO A 213 9.22 25.63 -2.03
CA PRO A 213 9.79 24.58 -1.21
C PRO A 213 8.83 24.10 -0.13
N CYS A 214 9.13 22.91 0.39
CA CYS A 214 8.54 22.41 1.62
C CYS A 214 8.78 23.38 2.80
N PRO A 215 7.96 23.40 3.87
CA PRO A 215 7.05 22.32 4.31
C PRO A 215 5.58 22.46 3.90
N ASN A 216 5.15 23.63 3.42
CA ASN A 216 3.74 23.91 3.18
C ASN A 216 3.17 23.04 2.04
N MET A 217 1.99 22.46 2.28
CA MET A 217 1.37 21.53 1.35
C MET A 217 0.66 22.23 0.19
N TYR A 218 -0.10 23.28 0.48
CA TYR A 218 -0.88 24.06 -0.49
C TYR A 218 -0.28 25.45 -0.69
N HIS A 219 -0.41 25.97 -1.90
CA HIS A 219 -0.04 27.34 -2.23
C HIS A 219 -1.19 28.29 -1.91
N PRO A 220 -0.94 29.49 -1.35
CA PRO A 220 -2.02 30.42 -0.98
C PRO A 220 -2.81 30.93 -2.20
N THR A 221 -2.15 31.09 -3.36
CA THR A 221 -2.75 31.73 -4.53
C THR A 221 -2.81 30.86 -5.79
N ASN A 222 -2.09 29.74 -5.85
CA ASN A 222 -1.94 28.97 -7.08
C ASN A 222 -2.91 27.80 -7.09
N THR A 223 -4.04 27.99 -7.75
CA THR A 223 -5.12 27.01 -7.84
C THR A 223 -4.69 25.74 -8.60
N GLU A 224 -3.88 25.88 -9.66
CA GLU A 224 -3.42 24.73 -10.46
C GLU A 224 -2.55 23.78 -9.62
N PHE A 225 -1.59 24.32 -8.90
CA PHE A 225 -0.76 23.56 -7.97
C PHE A 225 -1.61 22.87 -6.89
N ASN A 226 -2.58 23.59 -6.32
CA ASN A 226 -3.50 23.04 -5.33
C ASN A 226 -4.34 21.90 -5.90
N CYS A 227 -4.74 21.98 -7.18
CA CYS A 227 -5.44 20.91 -7.85
C CYS A 227 -4.57 19.66 -8.05
N ILE A 228 -3.32 19.82 -8.49
CA ILE A 228 -2.34 18.74 -8.61
C ILE A 228 -2.12 18.06 -7.25
N GLN A 229 -1.89 18.85 -6.20
CA GLN A 229 -1.71 18.36 -4.84
C GLN A 229 -2.95 17.62 -4.33
N ARG A 230 -4.15 18.18 -4.53
CA ARG A 230 -5.40 17.55 -4.07
C ARG A 230 -5.68 16.24 -4.79
N ALA A 231 -5.41 16.16 -6.10
CA ALA A 231 -5.59 14.94 -6.87
C ALA A 231 -4.67 13.80 -6.35
N HIS A 232 -3.41 14.12 -6.02
CA HIS A 232 -2.47 13.18 -5.41
C HIS A 232 -2.91 12.77 -3.99
N GLN A 233 -3.33 13.72 -3.14
CA GLN A 233 -3.82 13.42 -1.79
C GLN A 233 -5.07 12.53 -1.82
N ASN A 234 -6.00 12.78 -2.76
CA ASN A 234 -7.18 11.94 -2.88
C ASN A 234 -6.83 10.49 -3.27
N TYR A 235 -5.75 10.30 -4.04
CA TYR A 235 -5.26 8.97 -4.36
C TYR A 235 -4.80 8.26 -3.10
N LEU A 236 -3.97 8.94 -2.30
CA LEU A 236 -3.46 8.44 -1.03
C LEU A 236 -4.55 8.09 -0.01
N GLU A 237 -5.59 8.91 0.08
CA GLU A 237 -6.78 8.65 0.92
C GLU A 237 -7.45 7.30 0.59
N THR A 238 -7.39 6.87 -0.67
CA THR A 238 -8.05 5.64 -1.15
C THR A 238 -7.11 4.42 -1.12
N MET A 239 -5.79 4.61 -1.03
CA MET A 239 -4.80 3.53 -1.14
C MET A 239 -4.94 2.40 -0.12
N PRO A 240 -5.18 2.65 1.18
CA PRO A 240 -5.33 1.57 2.15
C PRO A 240 -6.48 0.63 1.77
N PHE A 241 -7.65 1.19 1.47
CA PHE A 241 -8.83 0.42 1.06
C PHE A 241 -8.59 -0.33 -0.24
N PHE A 242 -7.97 0.32 -1.23
CA PHE A 242 -7.67 -0.30 -2.51
C PHE A 242 -6.72 -1.50 -2.37
N LEU A 243 -5.59 -1.33 -1.67
CA LEU A 243 -4.58 -2.38 -1.52
C LEU A 243 -5.12 -3.53 -0.66
N SER A 244 -5.84 -3.25 0.44
CA SER A 244 -6.53 -4.29 1.21
C SER A 244 -7.56 -5.04 0.36
N GLY A 245 -8.34 -4.31 -0.44
CA GLY A 245 -9.25 -4.85 -1.44
C GLY A 245 -8.57 -5.82 -2.39
N LEU A 246 -7.50 -5.35 -3.00
CA LEU A 246 -6.76 -6.04 -4.05
C LEU A 246 -6.14 -7.33 -3.55
N TYR A 247 -5.40 -7.28 -2.45
CA TYR A 247 -4.67 -8.45 -1.95
C TYR A 247 -5.60 -9.48 -1.31
N ILE A 248 -6.55 -9.07 -0.48
CA ILE A 248 -7.49 -10.00 0.14
C ILE A 248 -8.42 -10.61 -0.93
N GLY A 249 -8.98 -9.79 -1.81
CA GLY A 249 -9.88 -10.26 -2.87
C GLY A 249 -9.15 -11.11 -3.89
N GLY A 250 -7.87 -10.85 -4.11
CA GLY A 250 -6.99 -11.66 -4.92
C GLY A 250 -6.80 -13.08 -4.41
N LEU A 251 -6.93 -13.33 -3.09
CA LEU A 251 -6.86 -14.69 -2.55
C LEU A 251 -8.04 -15.55 -2.99
N ASN A 252 -9.21 -14.93 -3.23
CA ASN A 252 -10.41 -15.61 -3.70
C ASN A 252 -10.50 -15.67 -5.22
N CYS A 253 -10.32 -14.52 -5.88
CA CYS A 253 -10.45 -14.38 -7.32
C CYS A 253 -9.28 -13.54 -7.88
N PRO A 254 -8.10 -14.16 -8.10
CA PRO A 254 -6.90 -13.46 -8.56
C PRO A 254 -7.11 -12.67 -9.84
N PHE A 255 -7.76 -13.28 -10.84
CA PHE A 255 -8.02 -12.65 -12.13
C PHE A 255 -9.01 -11.48 -12.00
N GLY A 256 -10.13 -11.70 -11.29
CA GLY A 256 -11.12 -10.66 -11.04
C GLY A 256 -10.54 -9.47 -10.27
N ALA A 257 -9.79 -9.73 -9.19
CA ALA A 257 -9.12 -8.70 -8.42
C ALA A 257 -8.09 -7.93 -9.26
N SER A 258 -7.30 -8.62 -10.09
CA SER A 258 -6.34 -7.99 -11.00
C SER A 258 -7.04 -7.10 -12.03
N LEU A 259 -8.12 -7.58 -12.66
CA LEU A 259 -8.88 -6.82 -13.65
C LEU A 259 -9.52 -5.57 -13.05
N LEU A 260 -10.17 -5.69 -11.90
CA LEU A 260 -10.73 -4.56 -11.17
C LEU A 260 -9.64 -3.61 -10.69
N GLY A 261 -8.49 -4.15 -10.31
CA GLY A 261 -7.32 -3.39 -9.92
C GLY A 261 -6.76 -2.53 -11.05
N VAL A 262 -6.56 -3.10 -12.24
CA VAL A 262 -6.16 -2.35 -13.46
C VAL A 262 -7.21 -1.29 -13.79
N THR A 263 -8.50 -1.64 -13.74
CA THR A 263 -9.61 -0.72 -13.99
C THR A 263 -9.60 0.46 -13.01
N PHE A 264 -9.35 0.20 -11.73
CA PHE A 264 -9.20 1.24 -10.72
C PHE A 264 -8.02 2.17 -11.04
N LEU A 265 -6.83 1.63 -11.34
CA LEU A 265 -5.64 2.42 -11.66
C LEU A 265 -5.84 3.29 -12.91
N ALA A 266 -6.46 2.74 -13.96
CA ALA A 266 -6.85 3.50 -15.15
C ALA A 266 -7.83 4.64 -14.79
N GLY A 267 -8.83 4.36 -13.95
CA GLY A 267 -9.75 5.36 -13.43
C GLY A 267 -9.05 6.48 -12.65
N ARG A 268 -8.04 6.15 -11.85
CA ARG A 268 -7.23 7.14 -11.11
C ARG A 268 -6.37 7.99 -12.02
N LEU A 269 -5.81 7.43 -13.10
CA LEU A 269 -5.09 8.20 -14.13
C LEU A 269 -6.01 9.21 -14.82
N VAL A 270 -7.19 8.77 -15.27
CA VAL A 270 -8.19 9.65 -15.91
C VAL A 270 -8.69 10.70 -14.92
N TYR A 271 -8.93 10.32 -13.66
CA TYR A 271 -9.31 11.26 -12.60
C TYR A 271 -8.24 12.34 -12.42
N PHE A 272 -6.96 11.96 -12.32
CA PHE A 272 -5.86 12.90 -12.10
C PHE A 272 -5.76 13.90 -13.24
N HIS A 273 -5.70 13.43 -14.49
CA HIS A 273 -5.63 14.31 -15.67
C HIS A 273 -6.86 15.23 -15.79
N GLY A 274 -8.05 14.72 -15.51
CA GLY A 274 -9.27 15.52 -15.49
C GLY A 274 -9.25 16.57 -14.38
N TYR A 275 -8.77 16.24 -13.18
CA TYR A 275 -8.70 17.17 -12.06
C TYR A 275 -7.67 18.28 -12.28
N THR A 276 -6.55 17.96 -12.96
CA THR A 276 -5.48 18.94 -13.26
C THR A 276 -5.76 19.79 -14.50
N SER A 277 -6.90 19.62 -15.18
CA SER A 277 -7.20 20.36 -16.42
C SER A 277 -7.75 21.78 -16.19
N GLY A 278 -7.80 22.25 -14.93
CA GLY A 278 -8.38 23.56 -14.57
C GLY A 278 -9.90 23.58 -14.33
N ASP A 279 -10.64 22.52 -14.74
CA ASP A 279 -12.06 22.36 -14.43
C ASP A 279 -12.27 21.17 -13.47
N PRO A 280 -12.67 21.41 -12.21
CA PRO A 280 -12.94 20.37 -11.23
C PRO A 280 -13.99 19.34 -11.66
N ASN A 281 -14.88 19.66 -12.61
CA ASN A 281 -15.88 18.71 -13.11
C ASN A 281 -15.27 17.60 -13.97
N ASN A 282 -14.13 17.84 -14.63
CA ASN A 282 -13.48 16.84 -15.49
C ASN A 282 -12.98 15.63 -14.71
N ARG A 283 -12.83 15.73 -13.38
CA ARG A 283 -12.55 14.57 -12.50
C ARG A 283 -13.59 13.46 -12.61
N LYS A 284 -14.84 13.81 -12.99
CA LYS A 284 -15.95 12.85 -13.11
C LYS A 284 -15.68 11.78 -14.18
N ARG A 285 -14.78 12.04 -15.14
CA ARG A 285 -14.37 11.08 -16.18
C ARG A 285 -13.71 9.82 -15.59
N GLY A 286 -13.06 9.93 -14.45
CA GLY A 286 -12.40 8.80 -13.76
C GLY A 286 -13.29 8.01 -12.80
N LYS A 287 -14.60 8.33 -12.71
CA LYS A 287 -15.53 7.69 -11.75
C LYS A 287 -15.65 6.18 -11.91
N PHE A 288 -15.38 5.63 -13.10
CA PHE A 288 -15.38 4.18 -13.31
C PHE A 288 -14.41 3.45 -12.37
N GLY A 289 -13.31 4.08 -11.96
CA GLY A 289 -12.42 3.51 -10.94
C GLY A 289 -13.09 3.36 -9.57
N CYS A 290 -14.02 4.24 -9.21
CA CYS A 290 -14.77 4.11 -7.95
C CYS A 290 -15.71 2.89 -7.98
N PHE A 291 -16.30 2.58 -9.14
CA PHE A 291 -17.09 1.36 -9.29
C PHE A 291 -16.22 0.10 -9.13
N ALA A 292 -14.99 0.12 -9.66
CA ALA A 292 -14.07 -1.01 -9.53
C ALA A 292 -13.69 -1.31 -8.06
N ILE A 293 -13.41 -0.28 -7.25
CA ILE A 293 -13.13 -0.50 -5.82
C ILE A 293 -14.37 -0.97 -5.05
N MET A 294 -15.57 -0.48 -5.36
CA MET A 294 -16.81 -0.98 -4.73
C MET A 294 -17.03 -2.46 -5.03
N LEU A 295 -16.88 -2.87 -6.29
CA LEU A 295 -17.01 -4.27 -6.69
C LEU A 295 -15.94 -5.15 -6.02
N MET A 296 -14.72 -4.64 -5.87
CA MET A 296 -13.66 -5.31 -5.12
C MET A 296 -14.01 -5.50 -3.64
N MET A 297 -14.67 -4.52 -3.00
CA MET A 297 -15.18 -4.68 -1.64
C MET A 297 -16.29 -5.73 -1.54
N VAL A 298 -17.17 -5.84 -2.55
CA VAL A 298 -18.18 -6.91 -2.62
C VAL A 298 -17.53 -8.28 -2.72
N LEU A 299 -16.47 -8.44 -3.53
CA LEU A 299 -15.70 -9.69 -3.60
C LEU A 299 -15.10 -10.08 -2.24
N ASN A 300 -14.57 -9.10 -1.50
CA ASN A 300 -14.06 -9.33 -0.14
C ASN A 300 -15.16 -9.73 0.84
N ALA A 301 -16.31 -9.06 0.79
CA ALA A 301 -17.45 -9.39 1.63
C ALA A 301 -17.95 -10.82 1.36
N TYR A 302 -18.08 -11.18 0.08
CA TYR A 302 -18.42 -12.55 -0.32
C TYR A 302 -17.41 -13.57 0.21
N PHE A 303 -16.11 -13.31 0.02
CA PHE A 303 -15.05 -14.18 0.52
C PHE A 303 -15.12 -14.36 2.05
N GLY A 304 -15.28 -13.27 2.79
CA GLY A 304 -15.45 -13.30 4.25
C GLY A 304 -16.68 -14.10 4.68
N MET A 305 -17.83 -13.92 4.03
CA MET A 305 -19.05 -14.69 4.32
C MET A 305 -18.86 -16.18 4.05
N THR A 306 -18.20 -16.55 2.95
CA THR A 306 -17.93 -17.97 2.64
C THR A 306 -17.03 -18.62 3.69
N HIS A 307 -15.99 -17.91 4.16
CA HIS A 307 -15.12 -18.40 5.23
C HIS A 307 -15.86 -18.54 6.55
N LEU A 308 -16.68 -17.55 6.91
CA LEU A 308 -17.47 -17.59 8.14
C LEU A 308 -18.46 -18.76 8.14
N HIS A 309 -19.19 -18.96 7.04
CA HIS A 309 -20.10 -20.09 6.89
C HIS A 309 -19.37 -21.43 6.98
N ALA A 310 -18.20 -21.55 6.33
CA ALA A 310 -17.38 -22.76 6.41
C ALA A 310 -16.88 -23.04 7.84
N SER A 311 -16.55 -22.01 8.63
CA SER A 311 -16.13 -22.20 10.04
C SER A 311 -17.24 -22.76 10.93
N PHE A 312 -18.50 -22.44 10.65
CA PHE A 312 -19.63 -22.98 11.41
C PHE A 312 -20.09 -24.35 10.91
N ALA A 313 -19.87 -24.68 9.62
CA ALA A 313 -20.23 -25.98 9.05
C ALA A 313 -19.28 -27.13 9.43
N LEU A 314 -18.15 -26.82 10.06
CA LEU A 314 -17.16 -27.79 10.57
C LEU A 314 -17.37 -28.17 12.05
N VAL A 315 -18.46 -27.70 12.66
CA VAL A 315 -18.97 -28.08 13.99
C VAL A 315 -20.20 -28.96 13.81
#